data_AF-A0A932P994-F1
#
_entry.id   AF-A0A932P994-F1
#
_cell.length_a   1.000
_cell.length_b   1.000
_cell.length_c   1.000
_cell.angle_alpha   90.00
_cell.angle_beta   90.00
_cell.angle_gamma   90.00
#
_symmetry.space_group_name_H-M   'P 1'
#
loop_
_entity.id
_entity.type
_entity.pdbx_description
1 polymer ?
#
loop_
_entity_poly.entity_id
_entity_poly.type
_entity_poly.pdbx_seq_one_letter_code
_entity_poly.pdbx_strand_id
1 'polypeptide(L)'
;MNRDVSLSVSSPTMSLDRRSLLKWGAAAFATTAATELASGKSLAAEGDKPTEFQIACMTLPYSQFPLERALTGLKNAGYRYVAWGTQHVETGKERMPVMPVDAPPERAKELAARCRDLGLDPVMMFSTIYPEDSKGLEVLTHRIRQAAAAGIPQVLTFGHTEGGHGPV
;
A
#
# COMPACT_ATOMS: atom_id res chain seq x y z
N MET A 1 -31.83 -68.09 58.69
CA MET A 1 -30.43 -68.10 59.17
C MET A 1 -29.61 -67.34 58.14
N ASN A 2 -28.66 -66.55 58.62
CA ASN A 2 -27.65 -65.75 57.91
C ASN A 2 -27.99 -64.28 57.60
N ARG A 3 -27.00 -63.48 58.02
CA ARG A 3 -26.86 -62.03 58.03
C ARG A 3 -26.46 -61.56 56.64
N ASP A 4 -26.95 -60.39 56.23
CA ASP A 4 -26.26 -59.58 55.22
C ASP A 4 -25.88 -58.23 55.83
N VAL A 5 -24.57 -57.99 55.79
CA VAL A 5 -23.84 -56.77 56.12
C VAL A 5 -23.19 -56.28 54.83
N SER A 6 -22.94 -54.98 54.74
CA SER A 6 -22.08 -54.25 53.76
C SER A 6 -22.72 -53.90 52.41
N LEU A 7 -22.53 -52.72 51.82
CA LEU A 7 -21.73 -51.53 52.14
C LEU A 7 -22.35 -50.32 51.41
N SER A 8 -22.43 -49.17 52.09
CA SER A 8 -22.81 -47.89 51.50
C SER A 8 -21.63 -47.29 50.74
N VAL A 9 -21.81 -46.98 49.45
CA VAL A 9 -20.88 -46.16 48.68
C VAL A 9 -21.58 -44.83 48.36
N SER A 10 -21.19 -43.77 49.08
CA SER A 10 -21.43 -42.39 48.65
C SER A 10 -20.19 -41.86 47.96
N SER A 11 -20.31 -41.50 46.68
CA SER A 11 -19.30 -40.68 45.99
C SER A 11 -19.48 -39.21 46.38
N PRO A 12 -18.43 -38.47 46.79
CA PRO A 12 -18.53 -37.05 47.07
C PRO A 12 -18.45 -36.24 45.77
N THR A 13 -19.50 -35.49 45.46
CA THR A 13 -19.47 -34.44 44.44
C THR A 13 -18.76 -33.22 45.02
N MET A 14 -17.55 -32.91 44.50
CA MET A 14 -16.86 -31.66 44.83
C MET A 14 -17.57 -30.48 44.17
N SER A 15 -18.10 -29.58 44.98
CA SER A 15 -18.57 -28.25 44.56
C SER A 15 -17.38 -27.29 44.57
N LEU A 16 -17.00 -26.79 43.39
CA LEU A 16 -16.04 -25.69 43.25
C LEU A 16 -16.78 -24.35 43.23
N ASP A 17 -16.56 -23.52 44.26
CA ASP A 17 -17.15 -22.19 44.36
C ASP A 17 -16.42 -21.19 43.44
N ARG A 18 -17.19 -20.34 42.74
CA ARG A 18 -16.72 -19.32 41.80
C ARG A 18 -15.74 -18.34 42.44
N ARG A 19 -15.89 -18.07 43.75
CA ARG A 19 -14.97 -17.22 44.52
C ARG A 19 -13.58 -17.82 44.66
N SER A 20 -13.47 -19.15 44.73
CA SER A 20 -12.19 -19.84 44.86
C SER A 20 -11.40 -19.81 43.56
N LEU A 21 -12.08 -19.94 42.42
CA LEU A 21 -11.50 -19.76 41.08
C LEU A 21 -10.95 -18.34 40.86
N LEU A 22 -11.68 -17.31 41.30
CA LEU A 22 -11.23 -15.92 41.13
C LEU A 22 -9.98 -15.60 41.96
N LYS A 23 -9.87 -16.19 43.17
CA LYS A 23 -8.69 -16.02 44.03
C LYS A 23 -7.44 -16.72 43.49
N TRP A 24 -7.60 -17.88 42.86
CA TRP A 24 -6.48 -18.60 42.23
C TRP A 24 -6.00 -17.92 40.93
N GLY A 25 -6.92 -17.32 40.16
CA GLY A 25 -6.57 -16.54 38.95
C GLY A 25 -5.77 -15.26 39.26
N ALA A 26 -6.07 -14.57 40.36
CA ALA A 26 -5.38 -13.34 40.73
C ALA A 26 -3.93 -13.56 41.20
N ALA A 27 -3.62 -14.70 41.81
CA ALA A 27 -2.27 -15.01 42.26
C ALA A 27 -1.31 -15.39 41.12
N ALA A 28 -1.82 -16.02 40.05
CA ALA A 28 -1.02 -16.42 38.90
C ALA A 28 -0.66 -15.25 37.95
N PHE A 29 -1.47 -14.21 37.90
CA PHE A 29 -1.21 -13.01 37.08
C PHE A 29 -0.26 -12.00 37.73
N ALA A 30 -0.15 -12.00 39.07
CA ALA A 30 0.67 -11.03 39.78
C ALA A 30 2.18 -11.32 39.64
N THR A 31 2.58 -12.58 39.46
CA THR A 31 4.00 -12.95 39.38
C THR A 31 4.61 -12.82 37.98
N THR A 32 3.83 -12.87 36.91
CA THR A 32 4.32 -12.66 35.52
C THR A 32 4.25 -11.19 35.09
N ALA A 33 3.34 -10.38 35.63
CA ALA A 33 3.26 -8.96 35.29
C ALA A 33 4.35 -8.10 35.96
N ALA A 34 4.89 -8.53 37.12
CA ALA A 34 5.88 -7.76 37.86
C ALA A 34 7.28 -7.77 37.22
N THR A 35 7.62 -8.80 36.43
CA THR A 35 8.93 -8.90 35.76
C THR A 35 8.99 -8.08 34.48
N GLU A 36 7.87 -7.91 33.76
CA GLU A 36 7.81 -7.01 32.59
C GLU A 36 7.78 -5.53 32.98
N LEU A 37 7.12 -5.15 34.08
CA LEU A 37 7.09 -3.75 34.52
C LEU A 37 8.45 -3.24 35.04
N ALA A 38 9.33 -4.12 35.53
CA ALA A 38 10.65 -3.76 36.03
C ALA A 38 11.67 -3.53 34.91
N SER A 39 11.43 -4.05 33.70
CA SER A 39 12.19 -3.71 32.50
C SER A 39 11.63 -2.44 31.86
N GLY A 40 11.54 -1.37 32.65
CA GLY A 40 11.27 -0.02 32.20
C GLY A 40 12.40 0.51 31.32
N LYS A 41 12.57 -0.05 30.11
CA LYS A 41 13.04 0.74 28.99
C LYS A 41 11.98 1.80 28.78
N SER A 42 12.19 2.96 29.40
CA SER A 42 11.55 4.19 29.00
C SER A 42 11.68 4.27 27.48
N LEU A 43 10.58 4.07 26.77
CA LEU A 43 10.41 4.60 25.43
C LEU A 43 10.45 6.11 25.62
N ALA A 44 11.66 6.65 25.79
CA ALA A 44 11.88 8.06 25.59
C ALA A 44 11.28 8.33 24.22
N ALA A 45 10.20 9.10 24.19
CA ALA A 45 9.61 9.58 22.96
C ALA A 45 10.77 10.20 22.18
N GLU A 46 11.20 9.53 21.10
CA GLU A 46 11.97 10.17 20.05
C GLU A 46 11.15 11.42 19.73
N GLY A 47 11.67 12.61 20.08
CA GLY A 47 10.92 13.85 19.87
C GLY A 47 10.36 13.86 18.46
N ASP A 48 9.04 14.05 18.34
CA ASP A 48 8.28 13.78 17.11
C ASP A 48 8.97 14.41 15.90
N LYS A 49 9.67 13.57 15.12
CA LYS A 49 10.16 13.98 13.82
C LYS A 49 8.92 14.30 12.97
N PRO A 50 8.85 15.46 12.31
CA PRO A 50 7.74 15.76 11.44
C PRO A 50 7.52 14.64 10.42
N THR A 51 6.26 14.29 10.14
CA THR A 51 5.93 13.33 9.08
C THR A 51 6.45 13.85 7.74
N GLU A 52 7.24 13.03 7.06
CA GLU A 52 7.70 13.34 5.70
C GLU A 52 6.67 12.83 4.69
N PHE A 53 6.10 13.75 3.91
CA PHE A 53 5.17 13.42 2.84
C PHE A 53 5.90 13.32 1.49
N GLN A 54 5.58 12.30 0.71
CA GLN A 54 6.04 12.19 -0.67
C GLN A 54 5.25 13.15 -1.57
N ILE A 55 5.86 14.25 -1.99
CA ILE A 55 5.23 15.24 -2.87
C ILE A 55 5.69 15.04 -4.31
N ALA A 56 4.77 14.62 -5.18
CA ALA A 56 4.98 14.47 -6.61
C ALA A 56 4.13 15.48 -7.40
N CYS A 57 4.61 15.84 -8.60
CA CYS A 57 3.80 16.58 -9.58
C CYS A 57 3.54 15.70 -10.80
N MET A 58 2.30 15.77 -11.31
CA MET A 58 1.94 15.11 -12.56
C MET A 58 2.45 15.91 -13.75
N THR A 59 2.81 15.25 -14.85
CA THR A 59 3.18 15.98 -16.07
C THR A 59 1.97 16.55 -16.84
N LEU A 60 0.74 16.16 -16.49
CA LEU A 60 -0.52 16.57 -17.15
C LEU A 60 -0.72 18.09 -17.32
N PRO A 61 -0.44 18.95 -16.31
CA PRO A 61 -0.56 20.40 -16.47
C PRO A 61 0.31 20.97 -17.59
N TYR A 62 1.35 20.23 -18.00
CA TYR A 62 2.28 20.58 -19.06
C TYR A 62 2.00 19.83 -20.38
N SER A 63 0.85 19.18 -20.54
CA SER A 63 0.54 18.34 -21.72
C SER A 63 0.56 19.07 -23.06
N GLN A 64 0.51 20.41 -23.08
CA GLN A 64 0.65 21.24 -24.30
C GLN A 64 2.12 21.44 -24.73
N PHE A 65 3.07 20.95 -23.93
CA PHE A 65 4.50 21.07 -24.18
C PHE A 65 5.16 19.68 -24.26
N PRO A 66 6.34 19.57 -24.89
CA PRO A 66 7.10 18.32 -24.94
C PRO A 66 7.33 17.74 -23.55
N LEU A 67 7.39 16.41 -23.44
CA LEU A 67 7.61 15.72 -22.16
C LEU A 67 8.91 16.18 -21.50
N GLU A 68 9.97 16.36 -22.27
CA GLU A 68 11.27 16.84 -21.78
C GLU A 68 11.15 18.23 -21.12
N ARG A 69 10.34 19.12 -21.71
CA ARG A 69 10.08 20.45 -21.16
C ARG A 69 9.30 20.40 -19.86
N ALA A 70 8.37 19.44 -19.73
CA ALA A 70 7.66 19.19 -18.48
C ALA A 70 8.63 18.70 -17.41
N LEU A 71 9.38 17.62 -17.65
CA LEU A 71 10.32 17.03 -16.69
C LEU A 71 11.35 18.04 -16.20
N THR A 72 11.97 18.80 -17.12
CA THR A 72 12.90 19.88 -16.76
C THR A 72 12.23 20.94 -15.88
N GLY A 73 10.99 21.30 -16.20
CA GLY A 73 10.21 22.26 -15.42
C GLY A 73 9.92 21.77 -13.99
N LEU A 74 9.50 20.51 -13.84
CA LEU A 74 9.27 19.89 -12.53
C LEU A 74 10.56 19.87 -11.70
N LYS A 75 11.68 19.48 -12.30
CA LYS A 75 12.97 19.45 -11.61
C LYS A 75 13.38 20.85 -11.13
N ASN A 76 13.28 21.86 -12.00
CA ASN A 76 13.60 23.24 -11.66
C ASN A 76 12.67 23.83 -10.59
N ALA A 77 11.43 23.35 -10.50
CA ALA A 77 10.49 23.71 -9.43
C ALA A 77 10.79 23.01 -8.09
N GLY A 78 11.81 22.15 -8.01
CA GLY A 78 12.25 21.50 -6.78
C GLY A 78 11.55 20.18 -6.47
N TYR A 79 10.75 19.63 -7.39
CA TYR A 79 10.16 18.31 -7.19
C TYR A 79 11.25 17.22 -7.19
N ARG A 80 11.07 16.24 -6.29
CA ARG A 80 11.85 15.00 -6.26
C ARG A 80 11.14 13.85 -6.95
N TYR A 81 9.81 13.88 -6.97
CA TYR A 81 8.97 12.80 -7.48
C TYR A 81 8.13 13.28 -8.66
N VAL A 82 7.92 12.41 -9.64
CA VAL A 82 7.09 12.70 -10.82
C VAL A 82 6.02 11.62 -11.00
N ALA A 83 4.82 12.06 -11.37
CA ALA A 83 3.76 11.18 -11.84
C ALA A 83 3.58 11.38 -13.35
N TRP A 84 3.64 10.30 -14.10
CA TRP A 84 3.50 10.36 -15.55
C TRP A 84 2.05 10.67 -15.91
N GLY A 85 1.86 11.73 -16.69
CA GLY A 85 0.60 12.03 -17.36
C GLY A 85 0.28 11.03 -18.47
N THR A 86 -0.77 11.30 -19.23
CA THR A 86 -1.19 10.44 -20.34
C THR A 86 -0.43 10.73 -21.63
N GLN A 87 -0.35 12.01 -22.02
CA GLN A 87 0.21 12.43 -23.31
C GLN A 87 0.76 13.86 -23.30
N HIS A 88 1.70 14.15 -24.20
CA HIS A 88 2.32 15.46 -24.41
C HIS A 88 2.32 15.83 -25.90
N VAL A 89 2.27 17.14 -26.19
CA VAL A 89 2.54 17.64 -27.54
C VAL A 89 4.05 17.66 -27.76
N GLU A 90 4.55 16.87 -28.70
CA GLU A 90 6.00 16.79 -28.99
C GLU A 90 6.40 17.73 -30.13
N THR A 91 6.13 17.36 -31.38
CA THR A 91 6.43 18.19 -32.55
C THR A 91 5.14 18.68 -33.21
N GLY A 92 4.99 20.00 -33.32
CA GLY A 92 3.80 20.61 -33.91
C GLY A 92 2.58 20.50 -33.00
N LYS A 93 1.53 19.81 -33.46
CA LYS A 93 0.25 19.66 -32.72
C LYS A 93 -0.06 18.21 -32.34
N GLU A 94 0.83 17.28 -32.66
CA GLU A 94 0.62 15.86 -32.40
C GLU A 94 0.80 15.54 -30.91
N ARG A 95 -0.17 14.84 -30.34
CA ARG A 95 -0.11 14.34 -28.96
C ARG A 95 0.44 12.93 -28.95
N MET A 96 1.56 12.74 -28.26
CA MET A 96 2.19 11.45 -28.08
C MET A 96 1.97 10.93 -26.66
N PRO A 97 1.62 9.65 -26.47
CA PRO A 97 1.53 9.05 -25.14
C PRO A 97 2.86 9.12 -24.42
N VAL A 98 2.85 9.44 -23.11
CA VAL A 98 4.05 9.35 -22.26
C VAL A 98 4.56 7.91 -22.21
N MET A 99 3.64 6.96 -22.09
CA MET A 99 3.93 5.54 -22.15
C MET A 99 2.80 4.82 -22.90
N PRO A 100 3.01 4.46 -24.19
CA PRO A 100 2.03 3.71 -24.97
C PRO A 100 1.61 2.42 -24.27
N VAL A 101 0.34 2.05 -24.43
CA VAL A 101 -0.27 0.89 -23.77
C VAL A 101 0.37 -0.41 -24.23
N ASP A 102 0.77 -0.51 -25.48
CA ASP A 102 1.36 -1.68 -26.13
C ASP A 102 2.90 -1.68 -26.12
N ALA A 103 3.54 -0.60 -25.63
CA ALA A 103 4.99 -0.54 -25.55
C ALA A 103 5.55 -1.66 -24.64
N PRO A 104 6.70 -2.26 -24.97
CA PRO A 104 7.30 -3.28 -24.12
C PRO A 104 7.78 -2.67 -22.79
N PRO A 105 7.83 -3.43 -21.68
CA PRO A 105 8.24 -2.93 -20.35
C PRO A 105 9.60 -2.23 -20.33
N GLU A 106 10.51 -2.62 -21.21
CA GLU A 106 11.83 -2.00 -21.39
C GLU A 106 11.73 -0.51 -21.72
N ARG A 107 10.71 -0.08 -22.46
CA ARG A 107 10.48 1.34 -22.74
C ARG A 107 10.13 2.12 -21.48
N ALA A 108 9.37 1.51 -20.57
CA ALA A 108 9.06 2.13 -19.28
C ALA A 108 10.31 2.23 -18.40
N LYS A 109 11.16 1.20 -18.41
CA LYS A 109 12.47 1.24 -17.75
C LYS A 109 13.36 2.37 -18.28
N GLU A 110 13.46 2.53 -19.59
CA GLU A 110 14.22 3.61 -20.25
C GLU A 110 13.72 4.99 -19.84
N LEU A 111 12.40 5.21 -19.88
CA LEU A 111 11.81 6.49 -19.48
C LEU A 111 12.05 6.79 -17.99
N ALA A 112 11.96 5.76 -17.14
CA ALA A 112 12.24 5.92 -15.71
C ALA A 112 13.70 6.24 -15.44
N ALA A 113 14.64 5.60 -16.16
CA ALA A 113 16.06 5.93 -16.09
C ALA A 113 16.29 7.41 -16.44
N ARG A 114 15.73 7.89 -17.56
CA ARG A 114 15.81 9.31 -17.94
C ARG A 114 15.27 10.26 -16.87
N CYS A 115 14.14 9.93 -16.24
CA CYS A 115 13.62 10.74 -15.14
C CYS A 115 14.62 10.80 -13.97
N ARG A 116 15.19 9.65 -13.58
CA ARG A 116 16.14 9.58 -12.46
C ARG A 116 17.47 10.26 -12.77
N ASP A 117 17.92 10.22 -14.02
CA ASP A 117 19.10 10.96 -14.48
C ASP A 117 18.91 12.47 -14.34
N LEU A 118 17.67 12.97 -14.50
CA LEU A 118 17.28 14.36 -14.20
C LEU A 118 17.09 14.64 -12.69
N GLY A 119 17.16 13.61 -11.85
CA GLY A 119 16.90 13.68 -10.42
C GLY A 119 15.41 13.76 -10.06
N LEU A 120 14.55 13.11 -10.87
CA LEU A 120 13.12 12.90 -10.63
C LEU A 120 12.84 11.39 -10.51
N ASP A 121 12.23 10.95 -9.42
CA ASP A 121 11.84 9.55 -9.24
C ASP A 121 10.37 9.33 -9.63
N PRO A 122 10.08 8.49 -10.65
CA PRO A 122 8.70 8.21 -11.06
C PRO A 122 7.94 7.40 -10.00
N VAL A 123 6.76 7.88 -9.60
CA VAL A 123 5.97 7.24 -8.53
C VAL A 123 4.62 6.70 -8.98
N MET A 124 4.12 7.17 -10.13
CA MET A 124 2.81 6.77 -10.64
C MET A 124 2.73 6.91 -12.16
N MET A 125 1.95 6.03 -12.80
CA MET A 125 1.54 6.14 -14.21
C MET A 125 0.08 5.75 -14.40
N PHE A 126 -0.59 6.30 -15.43
CA PHE A 126 -1.95 5.91 -15.78
C PHE A 126 -2.02 4.51 -16.39
N SER A 127 -3.16 3.85 -16.22
CA SER A 127 -3.52 2.63 -16.97
C SER A 127 -4.12 2.93 -18.35
N THR A 128 -4.74 4.10 -18.51
CA THR A 128 -5.46 4.55 -19.73
C THR A 128 -6.44 3.51 -20.28
N ILE A 129 -6.99 2.68 -19.40
CA ILE A 129 -8.04 1.72 -19.70
C ILE A 129 -8.93 1.58 -18.46
N TYR A 130 -10.21 1.35 -18.68
CA TYR A 130 -11.16 1.01 -17.63
C TYR A 130 -11.07 -0.48 -17.28
N PRO A 131 -11.20 -0.86 -16.00
CA PRO A 131 -11.26 -2.26 -15.59
C PRO A 131 -12.36 -3.07 -16.32
N GLU A 132 -13.46 -2.41 -16.67
CA GLU A 132 -14.63 -3.00 -17.33
C GLU A 132 -14.45 -3.19 -18.85
N ASP A 133 -13.39 -2.64 -19.45
CA ASP A 133 -13.10 -2.85 -20.87
C ASP A 133 -12.90 -4.35 -21.15
N SER A 134 -13.35 -4.84 -22.30
CA SER A 134 -13.13 -6.22 -22.76
C SER A 134 -11.66 -6.66 -22.73
N LYS A 135 -10.72 -5.72 -22.87
CA LYS A 135 -9.27 -5.93 -22.80
C LYS A 135 -8.67 -5.50 -21.46
N GLY A 136 -9.49 -5.10 -20.49
CA GLY A 136 -9.08 -4.56 -19.20
C GLY A 136 -8.06 -5.45 -18.50
N LEU A 137 -8.36 -6.75 -18.36
CA LEU A 137 -7.46 -7.70 -17.71
C LEU A 137 -6.08 -7.79 -18.40
N GLU A 138 -6.08 -7.93 -19.73
CA GLU A 138 -4.86 -8.06 -20.53
C GLU A 138 -4.00 -6.79 -20.40
N VAL A 139 -4.62 -5.64 -20.64
CA VAL A 139 -3.94 -4.35 -20.64
C VAL A 139 -3.46 -3.99 -19.24
N LEU A 140 -4.28 -4.12 -18.21
CA LEU A 140 -3.89 -3.82 -16.82
C LEU A 140 -2.74 -4.71 -16.36
N THR A 141 -2.75 -6.00 -16.72
CA THR A 141 -1.63 -6.91 -16.47
C THR A 141 -0.35 -6.38 -17.11
N HIS A 142 -0.43 -5.90 -18.34
CA HIS A 142 0.72 -5.32 -19.05
C HIS A 142 1.18 -3.98 -18.44
N ARG A 143 0.25 -3.11 -18.02
CA ARG A 143 0.58 -1.86 -17.31
C ARG A 143 1.32 -2.13 -16.00
N ILE A 144 0.95 -3.18 -15.26
CA ILE A 144 1.69 -3.60 -14.06
C ILE A 144 3.12 -4.03 -14.41
N ARG A 145 3.33 -4.75 -15.53
CA ARG A 145 4.68 -5.13 -15.99
C ARG A 145 5.51 -3.90 -16.38
N GLN A 146 4.93 -2.94 -17.09
CA GLN A 146 5.59 -1.67 -17.42
C GLN A 146 5.97 -0.90 -16.13
N ALA A 147 5.05 -0.76 -15.18
CA ALA A 147 5.30 -0.09 -13.90
C ALA A 147 6.40 -0.80 -13.10
N ALA A 148 6.37 -2.13 -13.03
CA ALA A 148 7.41 -2.93 -12.37
C ALA A 148 8.78 -2.73 -13.01
N ALA A 149 8.88 -2.74 -14.34
CA ALA A 149 10.13 -2.49 -15.06
C ALA A 149 10.65 -1.05 -14.86
N ALA A 150 9.75 -0.08 -14.72
CA ALA A 150 10.05 1.30 -14.40
C ALA A 150 10.38 1.53 -12.91
N GLY A 151 10.08 0.59 -12.02
CA GLY A 151 10.17 0.80 -10.56
C GLY A 151 9.10 1.76 -10.03
N ILE A 152 7.96 1.85 -10.70
CA ILE A 152 6.82 2.70 -10.33
C ILE A 152 5.90 1.90 -9.39
N PRO A 153 5.63 2.38 -8.16
CA PRO A 153 4.79 1.67 -7.19
C PRO A 153 3.29 1.75 -7.48
N GLN A 154 2.82 2.71 -8.30
CA GLN A 154 1.40 2.96 -8.50
C GLN A 154 1.00 3.00 -9.99
N VAL A 155 -0.01 2.20 -10.34
CA VAL A 155 -0.75 2.33 -11.60
C VAL A 155 -2.12 2.90 -11.30
N LEU A 156 -2.39 4.11 -11.76
CA LEU A 156 -3.67 4.77 -11.56
C LEU A 156 -4.67 4.29 -12.61
N THR A 157 -5.83 3.83 -12.16
CA THR A 157 -6.96 3.49 -13.02
C THR A 157 -8.14 4.42 -12.77
N PHE A 158 -8.94 4.62 -13.81
CA PHE A 158 -10.23 5.28 -13.71
C PHE A 158 -11.28 4.20 -13.44
N GLY A 159 -12.28 4.47 -12.62
CA GLY A 159 -13.38 3.51 -12.44
C GLY A 159 -14.52 3.82 -13.40
N HIS A 160 -15.30 2.81 -13.86
CA HIS A 160 -16.74 2.92 -13.64
C HIS A 160 -17.64 1.71 -13.89
N THR A 161 -18.58 1.54 -12.96
CA THR A 161 -19.78 0.69 -13.12
C THR A 161 -21.05 1.50 -12.82
N GLU A 162 -21.42 2.42 -13.72
CA GLU A 162 -22.72 3.15 -13.77
C GLU A 162 -22.82 4.57 -13.15
N GLY A 163 -21.98 5.53 -13.56
CA GLY A 163 -22.40 6.95 -13.56
C GLY A 163 -21.41 8.05 -13.99
N GLY A 164 -21.04 8.13 -15.29
CA GLY A 164 -20.24 9.20 -15.93
C GLY A 164 -18.79 8.83 -16.30
N HIS A 165 -18.47 8.68 -17.59
CA HIS A 165 -17.09 8.42 -18.08
C HIS A 165 -16.50 9.66 -18.78
N GLY A 166 -15.31 10.08 -18.37
CA GLY A 166 -14.48 10.99 -19.15
C GLY A 166 -13.76 10.23 -20.27
N PRO A 167 -13.24 10.92 -21.30
CA PRO A 167 -12.37 10.28 -22.27
C PRO A 167 -11.11 9.73 -21.56
N VAL A 168 -10.71 8.50 -21.91
CA VAL A 168 -9.42 7.90 -21.54
C VAL A 168 -8.27 8.45 -22.36
#